data_AF-A0A076KTD5-F1
#
_entry.id   AF-A0A076KTD5-F1
#
_cell.length_a   1.000
_cell.length_b   1.000
_cell.length_c   1.000
_cell.angle_alpha   90.00
_cell.angle_beta   90.00
_cell.angle_gamma   90.00
#
_symmetry.space_group_name_H-M   'P 1'
#
loop_
_entity.id
_entity.type
_entity.pdbx_description
1 polymer ?
#
loop_
_entity_poly.entity_id
_entity_poly.type
_entity_poly.pdbx_seq_one_letter_code
_entity_poly.pdbx_strand_id
1 'polypeptide(L)'
;MKHVEGDVICERDCVYLRSSIRRTNMPFVAKVTALWGNPEDGEMTMSLLWYYRPEQTETEKKIPCQPNEIFASKHRDTNSVACIEDKCYVLTYSEFCRFKKRCLMLPNDTKSTISLVPLGQDYLRQTRLPSSHIASELVMFCHRVYDYRQKRMLKNPL
;
A
#
# COMPACT_ATOMS: atom_id res chain seq x y z
N MET A 1 -12.49 -2.65 -11.06
CA MET A 1 -12.10 -2.81 -12.48
C MET A 1 -11.18 -4.00 -12.63
N LYS A 2 -11.13 -4.63 -13.82
CA LYS A 2 -10.09 -5.63 -14.12
C LYS A 2 -8.87 -4.90 -14.67
N HIS A 3 -7.72 -5.08 -14.03
CA HIS A 3 -6.43 -4.56 -14.47
C HIS A 3 -5.85 -5.47 -15.56
N VAL A 4 -4.90 -4.94 -16.33
CA VAL A 4 -4.33 -5.63 -17.50
C VAL A 4 -3.59 -6.91 -17.14
N GLU A 5 -3.05 -7.01 -15.93
CA GLU A 5 -2.38 -8.21 -15.41
C GLU A 5 -3.35 -9.29 -14.92
N GLY A 6 -4.66 -9.03 -15.00
CA GLY A 6 -5.72 -9.96 -14.62
C GLY A 6 -6.29 -9.72 -13.22
N ASP A 7 -5.64 -8.87 -12.43
CA ASP A 7 -6.09 -8.51 -11.09
C ASP A 7 -7.39 -7.72 -11.09
N VAL A 8 -8.21 -7.92 -10.07
CA VAL A 8 -9.39 -7.10 -9.82
C VAL A 8 -9.04 -6.04 -8.78
N ILE A 9 -9.12 -4.78 -9.19
CA ILE A 9 -8.89 -3.61 -8.35
C ILE A 9 -10.23 -3.06 -7.90
N CYS A 10 -10.39 -2.96 -6.58
CA CYS A 10 -11.56 -2.47 -5.89
C CYS A 10 -11.23 -1.23 -5.05
N GLU A 11 -12.26 -0.54 -4.57
CA GLU A 11 -12.07 0.47 -3.54
C GLU A 11 -11.35 -0.13 -2.32
N ARG A 12 -10.50 0.69 -1.69
CA ARG A 12 -9.63 0.36 -0.55
C ARG A 12 -8.42 -0.51 -0.88
N ASP A 13 -8.27 -0.97 -2.12
CA ASP A 13 -7.01 -1.55 -2.58
C ASP A 13 -5.92 -0.48 -2.67
N CYS A 14 -4.66 -0.92 -2.54
CA CYS A 14 -3.52 -0.08 -2.81
C CYS A 14 -2.94 -0.43 -4.18
N VAL A 15 -2.40 0.57 -4.88
CA VAL A 15 -1.89 0.44 -6.24
C VAL A 15 -0.56 1.15 -6.39
N TYR A 16 0.28 0.60 -7.28
CA TYR A 16 1.41 1.29 -7.86
C TYR A 16 0.97 2.12 -9.05
N LEU A 17 1.46 3.36 -9.10
CA LEU A 17 1.16 4.30 -10.16
C LEU A 17 2.44 4.69 -10.89
N ARG A 18 2.34 4.70 -12.22
CA ARG A 18 3.44 5.06 -13.11
C ARG A 18 3.98 6.43 -12.75
N SER A 19 5.30 6.51 -12.56
CA SER A 19 5.97 7.80 -12.44
C SER A 19 6.07 8.45 -13.82
N SER A 20 5.42 9.59 -14.02
CA SER A 20 5.59 10.41 -15.22
C SER A 20 6.95 11.13 -15.24
N ILE A 21 7.66 11.18 -14.11
CA ILE A 21 8.91 11.92 -13.93
C ILE A 21 10.09 10.95 -14.06
N ARG A 22 10.83 11.08 -15.16
CA ARG A 22 12.03 10.30 -15.52
C ARG A 22 13.17 10.24 -14.48
N ARG A 23 13.05 10.95 -13.34
CA ARG A 23 14.14 11.10 -12.36
C ARG A 23 14.16 10.04 -11.27
N THR A 24 13.05 9.34 -11.05
CA THR A 24 12.99 8.22 -10.11
C THR A 24 12.13 7.14 -10.75
N ASN A 25 12.75 6.04 -11.24
CA ASN A 25 12.05 4.83 -11.72
C ASN A 25 11.26 4.11 -10.60
N MET A 26 10.92 4.82 -9.53
CA MET A 26 10.23 4.33 -8.36
C MET A 26 8.74 4.67 -8.54
N PRO A 27 7.85 3.66 -8.59
CA PRO A 27 6.42 3.92 -8.71
C PRO A 27 5.88 4.62 -7.47
N PHE A 28 4.87 5.46 -7.66
CA PHE A 28 4.13 6.06 -6.56
C PHE A 28 3.14 5.04 -5.97
N VAL A 29 2.76 5.24 -4.71
CA VAL A 29 1.87 4.33 -3.99
C VAL A 29 0.64 5.08 -3.53
N ALA A 30 -0.55 4.55 -3.80
CA ALA A 30 -1.79 5.18 -3.39
C ALA A 30 -2.84 4.15 -2.97
N LYS A 31 -3.81 4.57 -2.16
CA LYS A 31 -5.03 3.81 -1.88
C LYS A 31 -6.18 4.35 -2.70
N VAL A 32 -6.88 3.47 -3.41
CA VAL A 32 -8.11 3.78 -4.14
C VAL A 32 -9.23 4.06 -3.14
N THR A 33 -9.87 5.22 -3.24
CA THR A 33 -11.01 5.58 -2.39
C THR A 33 -12.34 5.54 -3.13
N ALA A 34 -12.34 5.69 -4.45
CA ALA A 34 -13.51 5.56 -5.32
C ALA A 34 -13.08 5.25 -6.76
N LEU A 35 -13.96 4.60 -7.53
CA LEU A 35 -13.81 4.30 -8.96
C LEU A 35 -15.07 4.74 -9.71
N TRP A 36 -14.94 5.46 -10.82
CA TRP A 36 -16.08 5.90 -11.64
C TRP A 36 -15.67 6.14 -13.09
N GLY A 37 -16.64 6.18 -14.00
CA GLY A 37 -16.42 6.64 -15.37
C GLY A 37 -16.56 8.16 -15.44
N ASN A 38 -15.61 8.84 -16.06
CA ASN A 38 -15.70 10.28 -16.30
C ASN A 38 -16.90 10.57 -17.21
N PRO A 39 -17.84 11.45 -16.80
CA PRO A 39 -19.05 11.71 -17.59
C PRO A 39 -18.80 12.31 -18.98
N GLU A 40 -17.66 12.98 -19.18
CA GLU A 40 -17.35 13.71 -20.41
C GLU A 40 -16.88 12.79 -21.55
N ASP A 41 -16.02 11.82 -21.27
CA ASP A 41 -15.36 10.94 -22.26
C ASP A 41 -15.59 9.44 -22.00
N GLY A 42 -16.19 9.08 -20.86
CA GLY A 42 -16.39 7.70 -20.43
C GLY A 42 -15.13 7.02 -19.87
N GLU A 43 -14.01 7.73 -19.74
CA GLU A 43 -12.76 7.15 -19.25
C GLU A 43 -12.83 6.81 -17.77
N MET A 44 -12.39 5.60 -17.42
CA MET A 44 -12.37 5.16 -16.03
C MET A 44 -11.34 5.96 -15.22
N THR A 45 -11.81 6.52 -14.13
CA THR A 45 -11.07 7.40 -13.23
C THR A 45 -11.17 6.89 -11.80
N MET A 46 -10.21 7.28 -10.95
CA MET A 46 -10.18 6.94 -9.54
C MET A 46 -9.79 8.12 -8.66
N SER A 47 -10.32 8.14 -7.44
CA SER A 47 -9.88 9.02 -6.36
C SER A 47 -8.90 8.25 -5.50
N LEU A 48 -7.90 8.95 -5.01
CA LEU A 48 -6.74 8.36 -4.35
C LEU A 48 -6.38 9.09 -3.06
N LEU A 49 -5.77 8.35 -2.15
CA LEU A 49 -4.97 8.89 -1.05
C LEU A 49 -3.52 8.43 -1.19
N TRP A 50 -2.60 9.38 -1.26
CA TRP A 50 -1.19 9.10 -1.47
C TRP A 50 -0.50 8.53 -0.22
N TYR A 51 0.40 7.60 -0.47
CA TYR A 51 1.48 7.24 0.43
C TYR A 51 2.81 7.78 -0.12
N TYR A 52 3.71 8.16 0.78
CA TYR A 52 5.03 8.66 0.45
C TYR A 52 6.10 7.68 0.91
N ARG A 53 7.01 7.34 0.00
CA ARG A 53 8.25 6.65 0.39
C ARG A 53 9.21 7.65 1.04
N PRO A 54 10.13 7.20 1.90
CA PRO A 54 11.13 8.07 2.53
C PRO A 54 11.90 8.92 1.52
N GLU A 55 12.27 8.32 0.38
CA GLU A 55 13.01 8.96 -0.72
C GLU A 55 12.19 10.06 -1.42
N GLN A 56 10.87 10.02 -1.29
CA GLN A 56 9.94 11.01 -1.84
C GLN A 56 9.59 12.12 -0.84
N THR A 57 10.11 12.05 0.40
CA THR A 57 9.86 13.08 1.41
C THR A 57 10.95 14.14 1.41
N GLU A 58 10.53 15.40 1.51
CA GLU A 58 11.43 16.55 1.62
C GLU A 58 11.57 16.96 3.09
N THR A 59 11.94 16.01 3.96
CA THR A 59 12.13 16.32 5.37
C THR A 59 13.53 16.87 5.60
N GLU A 60 13.67 17.94 6.39
CA GLU A 60 14.96 18.54 6.76
C GLU A 60 15.89 17.58 7.52
N LYS A 61 15.31 16.55 8.15
CA LYS A 61 16.03 15.53 8.91
C LYS A 61 15.92 14.19 8.22
N LYS A 62 17.04 13.47 8.10
CA LYS A 62 17.05 12.09 7.63
C LYS A 62 16.26 11.22 8.62
N ILE A 63 15.14 10.70 8.17
CA ILE A 63 14.26 9.87 8.99
C ILE A 63 14.80 8.43 8.96
N PRO A 64 15.11 7.82 10.12
CA PRO A 64 15.38 6.38 10.16
C PRO A 64 14.14 5.65 9.67
N CYS A 65 14.33 4.77 8.69
CA CYS A 65 13.24 4.07 8.04
C CYS A 65 13.61 2.61 7.85
N GLN A 66 12.64 1.73 8.06
CA GLN A 66 12.81 0.31 7.75
C GLN A 66 12.58 0.06 6.26
N PRO A 67 13.16 -1.01 5.69
CA PRO A 67 12.77 -1.48 4.37
C PRO A 67 11.25 -1.71 4.29
N ASN A 68 10.65 -1.40 3.13
CA ASN A 68 9.21 -1.51 2.85
C ASN A 68 8.31 -0.56 3.66
N GLU A 69 8.87 0.33 4.46
CA GLU A 69 8.10 1.33 5.18
C GLU A 69 7.73 2.51 4.27
N ILE A 70 6.47 2.93 4.33
CA ILE A 70 5.94 4.12 3.67
C ILE A 70 5.10 4.93 4.65
N PHE A 71 4.79 6.18 4.29
CA PHE A 71 4.07 7.12 5.12
C PHE A 71 2.70 7.46 4.54
N ALA A 72 1.65 7.34 5.33
CA ALA A 72 0.31 7.76 4.91
C ALA A 72 0.24 9.29 4.82
N SER A 73 -0.52 9.82 3.86
CA SER A 73 -0.79 11.24 3.75
C SER A 73 -2.28 11.51 3.58
N LYS A 74 -2.72 12.72 3.93
CA LYS A 74 -4.07 13.23 3.61
C LYS A 74 -4.14 13.84 2.21
N HIS A 75 -3.09 13.69 1.41
CA HIS A 75 -3.04 14.16 0.03
C HIS A 75 -4.01 13.35 -0.82
N ARG A 76 -5.12 14.00 -1.20
CA ARG A 76 -6.13 13.47 -2.11
C ARG A 76 -5.82 13.89 -3.53
N ASP A 77 -6.11 13.01 -4.47
CA ASP A 77 -5.95 13.27 -5.89
C ASP A 77 -6.91 12.42 -6.72
N THR A 78 -7.04 12.77 -8.00
CA THR A 78 -7.86 12.08 -8.99
C THR A 78 -6.97 11.74 -10.19
N ASN A 79 -6.89 10.47 -10.56
CA ASN A 79 -6.08 10.02 -11.68
C ASN A 79 -6.88 9.07 -12.59
N SER A 80 -6.48 8.98 -13.86
CA SER A 80 -6.95 7.92 -14.75
C SER A 80 -6.51 6.56 -14.22
N VAL A 81 -7.36 5.55 -14.34
CA VAL A 81 -6.99 4.18 -13.96
C VAL A 81 -5.90 3.60 -14.87
N ALA A 82 -5.67 4.20 -16.04
CA ALA A 82 -4.60 3.82 -16.95
C ALA A 82 -3.19 4.07 -16.36
N CYS A 83 -3.09 4.88 -15.30
CA CYS A 83 -1.84 5.11 -14.58
C CYS A 83 -1.45 3.94 -13.67
N ILE A 84 -2.34 2.97 -13.42
CA ILE A 84 -2.07 1.83 -12.54
C ILE A 84 -1.09 0.87 -13.22
N GLU A 85 0.06 0.67 -12.57
CA GLU A 85 1.03 -0.34 -12.97
C GLU A 85 0.70 -1.70 -12.38
N ASP A 86 0.44 -1.77 -11.07
CA ASP A 86 0.22 -3.04 -10.37
C ASP A 86 -0.61 -2.82 -9.09
N LYS A 87 -1.25 -3.87 -8.57
CA LYS A 87 -1.90 -3.90 -7.26
C LYS A 87 -0.86 -4.21 -6.17
N CYS A 88 -0.91 -3.47 -5.08
CA CYS A 88 0.00 -3.64 -3.95
C CYS A 88 -0.74 -3.65 -2.61
N TYR A 89 -0.01 -3.89 -1.53
CA TYR A 89 -0.55 -4.05 -0.18
C TYR A 89 0.17 -3.14 0.79
N VAL A 90 -0.60 -2.29 1.49
CA VAL A 90 -0.08 -1.45 2.56
C VAL A 90 -0.73 -1.89 3.87
N LEU A 91 0.08 -2.51 4.71
CA LEU A 91 -0.32 -3.13 5.96
C LEU A 91 -0.07 -2.20 7.16
N THR A 92 -0.72 -2.45 8.29
CA THR A 92 -0.20 -1.96 9.57
C THR A 92 1.07 -2.71 9.93
N TYR A 93 1.88 -2.12 10.82
CA TYR A 93 3.11 -2.75 11.28
C TYR A 93 2.88 -4.17 11.83
N SER A 94 1.84 -4.38 12.64
CA SER A 94 1.50 -5.70 13.19
C SER A 94 1.04 -6.71 12.13
N GLU A 95 0.32 -6.27 11.09
CA GLU A 95 -0.02 -7.13 9.94
C GLU A 95 1.23 -7.51 9.15
N PHE A 96 2.12 -6.55 8.89
CA PHE A 96 3.36 -6.78 8.16
C PHE A 96 4.31 -7.75 8.89
N CYS A 97 4.46 -7.61 10.22
CA CYS A 97 5.24 -8.55 11.02
C CYS A 97 4.68 -9.99 10.92
N ARG A 98 3.35 -10.15 10.96
CA ARG A 98 2.69 -11.45 10.76
C ARG A 98 2.92 -12.00 9.35
N PHE A 99 2.81 -11.15 8.33
CA PHE A 99 3.08 -11.50 6.94
C PHE A 99 4.52 -12.01 6.76
N LYS A 100 5.52 -11.24 7.22
CA LYS A 100 6.93 -11.66 7.13
C LYS A 100 7.19 -12.97 7.86
N LYS A 101 6.63 -13.16 9.06
CA LYS A 101 6.72 -14.43 9.79
C LYS A 101 6.17 -15.58 8.96
N ARG A 102 5.00 -15.41 8.33
CA ARG A 102 4.40 -16.44 7.46
C ARG A 102 5.27 -16.75 6.24
N CYS A 103 5.84 -15.74 5.58
CA CYS A 103 6.73 -15.95 4.43
C CYS A 103 8.00 -16.74 4.79
N LEU A 104 8.57 -16.50 5.97
CA LEU A 104 9.74 -17.25 6.47
C LEU A 104 9.43 -18.71 6.80
N MET A 105 8.16 -19.05 7.03
CA MET A 105 7.73 -20.41 7.38
C MET A 105 7.38 -21.27 6.15
N LEU A 106 7.19 -20.67 4.96
CA LEU A 106 6.85 -21.40 3.73
C LEU A 106 7.98 -22.32 3.19
N PRO A 107 9.28 -21.97 3.29
CA PRO A 107 10.35 -22.82 2.77
C PRO A 107 10.74 -23.97 3.71
N ASN A 108 10.48 -23.83 5.01
CA ASN A 108 10.84 -24.82 6.02
C ASN A 108 9.55 -25.52 6.45
N ASP A 109 9.32 -26.73 5.96
CA ASP A 109 8.21 -27.65 6.30
C ASP A 109 8.20 -28.05 7.79
N THR A 110 8.20 -27.05 8.66
CA THR A 110 8.11 -27.17 10.10
C THR A 110 6.65 -26.91 10.40
N LYS A 111 5.89 -28.01 10.50
CA LYS A 111 4.52 -28.07 11.01
C LYS A 111 4.27 -26.93 12.00
N SER A 112 3.47 -25.95 11.59
CA SER A 112 3.07 -24.83 12.44
C SER A 112 2.67 -25.34 13.81
N THR A 113 3.44 -24.99 14.84
CA THR A 113 3.04 -25.09 16.23
C THR A 113 1.72 -24.36 16.37
N ILE A 114 0.70 -25.11 16.79
CA ILE A 114 -0.65 -24.67 17.15
C ILE A 114 -0.66 -23.16 17.50
N SER A 115 -1.36 -22.34 16.69
CA SER A 115 -1.61 -20.95 17.07
C SER A 115 -2.47 -20.95 18.32
N LEU A 116 -1.84 -20.81 19.50
CA LEU A 116 -2.54 -20.74 20.79
C LEU A 116 -3.47 -19.52 20.88
N VAL A 117 -3.26 -18.54 20.02
CA VAL A 117 -4.16 -17.41 19.84
C VAL A 117 -5.23 -17.82 18.83
N PRO A 118 -6.53 -17.74 19.18
CA PRO A 118 -7.61 -17.96 18.24
C PRO A 118 -7.36 -17.13 16.98
N LEU A 119 -7.48 -17.76 15.82
CA LEU A 119 -7.63 -17.03 14.57
C LEU A 119 -8.89 -16.20 14.74
N GLY A 120 -8.75 -14.92 15.11
CA GLY A 120 -9.90 -14.04 15.35
C GLY A 120 -10.77 -14.05 14.11
N GLN A 121 -11.90 -14.75 14.19
CA GLN A 121 -12.80 -15.00 13.06
C GLN A 121 -13.37 -13.70 12.46
N ASP A 122 -13.22 -12.58 13.18
CA ASP A 122 -13.82 -11.28 12.83
C ASP A 122 -12.78 -10.19 12.51
N TYR A 123 -11.58 -10.53 12.05
CA TYR A 123 -10.65 -9.48 11.65
C TYR A 123 -11.14 -8.76 10.38
N LEU A 124 -11.66 -7.54 10.54
CA LEU A 124 -12.28 -6.71 9.50
C LEU A 124 -11.45 -6.49 8.21
N ARG A 125 -10.15 -6.79 8.24
CA ARG A 125 -9.25 -6.66 7.09
C ARG A 125 -8.71 -7.98 6.56
N GLN A 126 -9.20 -9.12 7.04
CA GLN A 126 -8.69 -10.45 6.66
C GLN A 126 -8.73 -10.67 5.14
N THR A 127 -9.81 -10.24 4.48
CA THR A 127 -9.98 -10.32 3.02
C THR A 127 -9.09 -9.37 2.23
N ARG A 128 -8.39 -8.44 2.91
CA ARG A 128 -7.47 -7.46 2.31
C ARG A 128 -6.01 -7.74 2.62
N LEU A 129 -5.71 -8.87 3.26
CA LEU A 129 -4.33 -9.28 3.51
C LEU A 129 -3.76 -9.98 2.27
N PRO A 130 -2.47 -9.77 1.95
CA PRO A 130 -1.82 -10.45 0.84
C PRO A 130 -1.78 -11.97 1.06
N SER A 131 -1.79 -12.73 -0.03
CA SER A 131 -1.50 -14.16 0.01
C SER A 131 -0.03 -14.40 0.37
N SER A 132 0.30 -15.62 0.80
CA SER A 132 1.68 -16.02 1.11
C SER A 132 2.63 -16.00 -0.10
N HIS A 133 2.10 -16.08 -1.31
CA HIS A 133 2.87 -16.20 -2.55
C HIS A 133 3.13 -14.85 -3.24
N ILE A 134 2.57 -13.77 -2.70
CA ILE A 134 2.81 -12.43 -3.23
C ILE A 134 4.25 -12.01 -2.95
N ALA A 135 4.87 -11.43 -3.97
CA ALA A 135 6.24 -10.99 -3.92
C ALA A 135 6.44 -9.86 -2.89
N SER A 136 7.56 -9.88 -2.17
CA SER A 136 7.75 -9.05 -0.98
C SER A 136 7.79 -7.54 -1.27
N GLU A 137 8.14 -7.16 -2.50
CA GLU A 137 8.19 -5.78 -3.00
C GLU A 137 6.80 -5.17 -3.22
N LEU A 138 5.76 -6.00 -3.35
CA LEU A 138 4.36 -5.56 -3.43
C LEU A 138 3.75 -5.32 -2.06
N VAL A 139 4.45 -5.71 -0.98
CA VAL A 139 3.97 -5.58 0.39
C VAL A 139 4.79 -4.55 1.14
N MET A 140 4.11 -3.49 1.56
CA MET A 140 4.63 -2.38 2.35
C MET A 140 3.87 -2.28 3.66
N PHE A 141 4.39 -1.46 4.57
CA PHE A 141 3.68 -1.13 5.79
C PHE A 141 3.76 0.36 6.10
N CYS A 142 2.77 0.82 6.85
CA CYS A 142 2.68 2.20 7.30
C CYS A 142 2.27 2.24 8.78
N HIS A 143 3.00 3.03 9.56
CA HIS A 143 2.69 3.35 10.95
C HIS A 143 2.89 4.83 11.30
N ARG A 144 3.27 5.64 10.30
CA ARG A 144 3.51 7.08 10.44
C ARG A 144 2.74 7.84 9.37
N VAL A 145 2.39 9.08 9.70
CA VAL A 145 1.68 9.98 8.80
C VAL A 145 2.59 11.14 8.42
N TYR A 146 2.71 11.41 7.13
CA TYR A 146 3.45 12.51 6.55
C TYR A 146 2.50 13.64 6.14
N ASP A 147 2.79 14.85 6.62
CA ASP A 147 2.14 16.07 6.15
C ASP A 147 2.90 16.59 4.93
N TYR A 148 2.34 16.34 3.74
CA TYR A 148 2.94 16.75 2.48
C TYR A 148 2.97 18.28 2.28
N ARG A 149 2.11 19.04 2.96
CA ARG A 149 2.06 20.50 2.87
C ARG A 149 3.14 21.12 3.73
N GLN A 150 3.30 20.60 4.95
CA GLN A 150 4.27 21.09 5.93
C GLN A 150 5.62 20.35 5.86
N LYS A 151 5.75 19.37 4.95
CA LYS A 151 6.96 18.58 4.71
C LYS A 151 7.54 17.95 5.99
N ARG A 152 6.66 17.39 6.83
CA ARG A 152 7.05 16.83 8.13
C ARG A 152 6.24 15.61 8.54
N MET A 153 6.83 14.79 9.41
CA MET A 153 6.13 13.68 10.06
C MET A 153 5.24 14.17 11.20
N LEU A 154 4.01 13.64 11.27
CA LEU A 154 3.12 13.88 12.41
C LEU A 154 3.51 12.98 13.58
N LYS A 155 3.59 13.56 14.78
CA LYS A 155 3.97 12.84 16.01
C LYS A 155 2.80 12.07 16.63
N ASN A 156 1.58 12.59 16.50
CA ASN A 156 0.33 12.00 17.01
C ASN A 156 -0.75 12.05 15.91
N PRO A 157 -0.76 11.10 14.98
CA PRO A 157 -1.88 10.98 14.05
C PRO A 157 -3.13 10.57 14.83
N LEU A 158 -4.21 11.36 14.69
CA LEU A 158 -5.54 11.08 15.23
C LEU A 158 -6.08 9.75 14.70
#